data_AF-A0A353BIX2-F1
#
_entry.id   AF-A0A353BIX2-F1
#
_cell.length_a   1.000
_cell.length_b   1.000
_cell.length_c   1.000
_cell.angle_alpha   90.00
_cell.angle_beta   90.00
_cell.angle_gamma   90.00
#
_symmetry.space_group_name_H-M   'P 1'
#
loop_
_entity.id
_entity.type
_entity.pdbx_description
1 polymer ?
#
loop_
_entity_poly.entity_id
_entity_poly.type
_entity_poly.pdbx_seq_one_letter_code
_entity_poly.pdbx_strand_id
1 'polypeptide(L)'
;MAGSESASPRIRAGRVLFRPGDPWVLLSIATASFRGRCALRRLIAAADCINHAIVTRAEIEGGVNRLARAGLLSFSPMGFSLTPKARRLLLGLESKSRSPLKQWKMLEEYLPSLKPLTRRLARWRLSSVYYRQTVAEYMRSFGTRQ
;
A
#
# COMPACT_ATOMS: atom_id res chain seq x y z
N MET A 1 25.71 33.46 -32.03
CA MET A 1 25.84 32.60 -30.83
C MET A 1 24.48 32.58 -30.13
N ALA A 2 23.66 31.56 -30.38
CA ALA A 2 22.33 31.45 -29.79
C ALA A 2 22.39 30.44 -28.63
N GLY A 3 22.11 30.94 -27.42
CA GLY A 3 22.02 30.14 -26.20
C GLY A 3 20.89 29.13 -26.30
N SER A 4 21.23 27.85 -26.23
CA SER A 4 20.26 26.78 -26.05
C SER A 4 20.10 26.53 -24.56
N GLU A 5 19.26 27.32 -23.89
CA GLU A 5 18.74 26.94 -22.58
C GLU A 5 17.83 25.73 -22.78
N SER A 6 18.39 24.55 -22.52
CA SER A 6 17.66 23.30 -22.43
C SER A 6 16.68 23.43 -21.26
N ALA A 7 15.45 23.84 -21.55
CA ALA A 7 14.36 23.92 -20.58
C ALA A 7 14.09 22.52 -20.01
N SER A 8 14.76 22.22 -18.90
CA SER A 8 14.46 21.07 -18.06
C SER A 8 12.96 21.10 -17.73
N PRO A 9 12.22 19.99 -17.90
CA PRO A 9 10.80 19.98 -17.57
C PRO A 9 10.68 20.26 -16.07
N ARG A 10 10.16 21.45 -15.73
CA ARG A 10 9.82 21.82 -14.35
C ARG A 10 8.77 20.82 -13.85
N ILE A 11 9.22 19.78 -13.17
CA ILE A 11 8.34 18.85 -12.47
C ILE A 11 7.64 19.65 -11.38
N ARG A 12 6.39 20.07 -11.64
CA ARG A 12 5.52 20.57 -10.57
C ARG A 12 5.52 19.50 -9.48
N ALA A 13 5.95 19.87 -8.28
CA ALA A 13 5.93 19.03 -7.09
C ALA A 13 4.47 18.68 -6.74
N GLY A 14 3.91 17.71 -7.45
CA GLY A 14 2.53 17.26 -7.29
C GLY A 14 2.43 16.36 -6.07
N ARG A 15 1.44 16.56 -5.22
CA ARG A 15 1.15 15.63 -4.10
C ARG A 15 0.71 14.26 -4.64
N VAL A 16 0.83 13.21 -3.83
CA VAL A 16 0.18 11.93 -4.14
C VAL A 16 -1.30 12.05 -3.76
N LEU A 17 -2.20 11.80 -4.71
CA LEU A 17 -3.64 11.79 -4.47
C LEU A 17 -4.06 10.43 -3.92
N PHE A 18 -4.13 10.31 -2.60
CA PHE A 18 -4.58 9.10 -1.92
C PHE A 18 -6.10 8.95 -1.99
N ARG A 19 -6.55 7.69 -1.97
CA ARG A 19 -7.96 7.30 -1.85
C ARG A 19 -8.26 6.81 -0.43
N PRO A 20 -9.55 6.84 0.00
CA PRO A 20 -9.94 6.37 1.34
C PRO A 20 -9.49 4.93 1.67
N GLY A 21 -9.33 4.06 0.67
CA GLY A 21 -8.83 2.68 0.86
C GLY A 21 -7.31 2.54 0.96
N ASP A 22 -6.50 3.59 0.75
CA ASP A 22 -5.03 3.47 0.80
C ASP A 22 -4.48 3.23 2.22
N PRO A 23 -4.99 3.89 3.28
CA PRO A 23 -4.68 3.55 4.67
C PRO A 23 -4.93 2.08 4.98
N TRP A 24 -6.06 1.54 4.53
CA TRP A 24 -6.41 0.13 4.71
C TRP A 24 -5.36 -0.78 4.09
N VAL A 25 -5.02 -0.56 2.82
CA VAL A 25 -4.00 -1.35 2.11
C VAL A 25 -2.65 -1.27 2.82
N LEU A 26 -2.24 -0.09 3.31
CA LEU A 26 -0.99 0.06 4.06
C LEU A 26 -1.00 -0.73 5.36
N LEU A 27 -2.08 -0.64 6.15
CA LEU A 27 -2.23 -1.40 7.39
C LEU A 27 -2.28 -2.90 7.14
N SER A 28 -3.02 -3.36 6.13
CA SER A 28 -3.06 -4.78 5.77
C SER A 28 -1.69 -5.30 5.39
N ILE A 29 -0.89 -4.54 4.63
CA ILE A 29 0.49 -4.91 4.31
C ILE A 29 1.34 -4.92 5.59
N ALA A 30 1.20 -3.95 6.47
CA ALA A 30 1.95 -3.90 7.73
C ALA A 30 1.68 -5.13 8.60
N THR A 31 0.40 -5.43 8.84
CA THR A 31 -0.06 -6.60 9.59
C THR A 31 0.42 -7.91 8.95
N ALA A 32 0.32 -8.03 7.62
CA ALA A 32 0.76 -9.23 6.90
C ALA A 32 2.29 -9.39 6.84
N SER A 33 3.04 -8.29 6.92
CA SER A 33 4.51 -8.27 6.81
C SER A 33 5.23 -8.53 8.14
N PHE A 34 4.53 -8.74 9.25
CA PHE A 34 5.16 -8.95 10.56
C PHE A 34 6.18 -10.10 10.56
N ARG A 35 5.95 -11.14 9.76
CA ARG A 35 6.84 -12.31 9.60
C ARG A 35 7.68 -12.29 8.30
N GLY A 36 7.83 -11.15 7.65
CA GLY A 36 8.64 -11.03 6.42
C GLY A 36 7.88 -10.38 5.25
N ARG A 37 8.13 -10.85 4.02
CA ARG A 37 7.48 -10.29 2.82
C ARG A 37 5.98 -10.58 2.84
N CYS A 38 5.18 -9.60 2.43
CA CYS A 38 3.74 -9.74 2.32
C CYS A 38 3.38 -10.36 0.95
N ALA A 39 2.89 -11.59 0.98
CA ALA A 39 2.24 -12.24 -0.17
C ALA A 39 0.76 -11.81 -0.28
N LEU A 40 0.20 -11.85 -1.49
CA LEU A 40 -1.16 -11.37 -1.77
C LEU A 40 -2.22 -12.03 -0.88
N ARG A 41 -2.14 -13.35 -0.66
CA ARG A 41 -3.07 -14.07 0.23
C ARG A 41 -3.05 -13.53 1.66
N ARG A 42 -1.88 -13.18 2.18
CA ARG A 42 -1.74 -12.63 3.55
C ARG A 42 -2.26 -11.21 3.62
N LEU A 43 -2.09 -10.41 2.55
CA LEU A 43 -2.70 -9.10 2.42
C LEU A 43 -4.22 -9.21 2.50
N ILE A 44 -4.83 -10.09 1.71
CA ILE A 44 -6.30 -10.31 1.69
C ILE A 44 -6.80 -10.71 3.08
N ALA A 45 -6.15 -11.69 3.72
CA ALA A 45 -6.52 -12.12 5.07
C ALA A 45 -6.40 -10.99 6.12
N ALA A 46 -5.34 -10.18 6.05
CA ALA A 46 -5.17 -9.04 6.95
C ALA A 46 -6.19 -7.93 6.69
N ALA A 47 -6.53 -7.69 5.43
CA ALA A 47 -7.54 -6.71 5.04
C ALA A 47 -8.93 -7.08 5.58
N ASP A 48 -9.32 -8.35 5.41
CA ASP A 48 -10.56 -8.89 5.94
C ASP A 48 -10.59 -8.88 7.47
N CYS A 49 -9.49 -9.24 8.13
CA CYS A 49 -9.39 -9.15 9.59
C CYS A 49 -9.56 -7.72 10.13
N ILE A 50 -9.14 -6.69 9.38
CA ILE A 50 -9.21 -5.29 9.82
C ILE A 50 -10.60 -4.68 9.57
N ASN A 51 -11.20 -4.97 8.41
CA ASN A 51 -12.38 -4.25 7.92
C ASN A 51 -13.60 -5.16 7.65
N HIS A 52 -13.48 -6.47 7.91
CA HIS A 52 -14.49 -7.48 7.58
C HIS A 52 -14.96 -7.41 6.12
N ALA A 53 -14.02 -7.12 5.22
CA ALA A 53 -14.27 -6.93 3.80
C ALA A 53 -13.11 -7.46 2.96
N ILE A 54 -13.44 -7.99 1.78
CA ILE A 54 -12.44 -8.39 0.79
C ILE A 54 -11.98 -7.16 0.02
N VAL A 55 -10.71 -6.81 0.19
CA VAL A 55 -10.07 -5.74 -0.58
C VAL A 55 -10.03 -6.09 -2.07
N THR A 56 -10.52 -5.19 -2.91
CA THR A 56 -10.67 -5.43 -4.34
C THR A 56 -9.33 -5.36 -5.08
N ARG A 57 -9.25 -6.01 -6.25
CA ARG A 57 -8.08 -5.93 -7.13
C ARG A 57 -7.65 -4.48 -7.42
N ALA A 58 -8.61 -3.60 -7.68
CA ALA A 58 -8.37 -2.21 -8.03
C ALA A 58 -7.86 -1.39 -6.84
N GLU A 59 -8.35 -1.67 -5.63
CA GLU A 59 -7.85 -1.06 -4.40
C GLU A 59 -6.42 -1.48 -4.10
N ILE A 60 -6.10 -2.78 -4.21
CA ILE A 60 -4.73 -3.27 -4.02
C ILE A 60 -3.80 -2.64 -5.06
N GLU A 61 -4.11 -2.75 -6.36
CA GLU A 61 -3.24 -2.24 -7.42
C GLU A 61 -3.07 -0.72 -7.34
N GLY A 62 -4.16 0.01 -7.14
CA GLY A 62 -4.12 1.47 -7.02
C GLY A 62 -3.38 1.91 -5.76
N GLY A 63 -3.69 1.30 -4.62
CA GLY A 63 -3.11 1.64 -3.31
C GLY A 63 -1.61 1.34 -3.28
N VAL A 64 -1.18 0.16 -3.71
CA VAL A 64 0.24 -0.20 -3.79
C VAL A 64 1.01 0.82 -4.64
N ASN A 65 0.50 1.20 -5.81
CA ASN A 65 1.17 2.16 -6.67
C ASN A 65 1.25 3.57 -6.05
N ARG A 66 0.19 4.05 -5.39
CA ARG A 66 0.19 5.36 -4.71
C ARG A 66 1.11 5.38 -3.49
N LEU A 67 1.04 4.34 -2.65
CA LEU A 67 1.89 4.18 -1.47
C LEU A 67 3.37 4.01 -1.85
N ALA A 68 3.69 3.27 -2.91
CA ALA A 68 5.04 3.16 -3.44
C ALA A 68 5.55 4.52 -3.96
N ARG A 69 4.72 5.27 -4.71
CA ARG A 69 5.04 6.64 -5.15
C ARG A 69 5.32 7.59 -4.00
N ALA A 70 4.73 7.38 -2.83
CA ALA A 70 5.00 8.17 -1.62
C ALA A 70 6.22 7.67 -0.80
N GLY A 71 6.88 6.60 -1.28
CA GLY A 71 8.03 5.99 -0.62
C GLY A 71 7.69 5.18 0.62
N LEU A 72 6.44 4.71 0.75
CA LEU A 72 6.01 3.88 1.89
C LEU A 72 6.16 2.39 1.61
N LEU A 73 6.09 1.98 0.34
CA LEU A 73 6.22 0.59 -0.07
C LEU A 73 7.32 0.39 -1.10
N SER A 74 7.93 -0.79 -1.07
CA SER A 74 8.62 -1.40 -2.20
C SER A 74 7.87 -2.67 -2.62
N PHE A 75 7.98 -3.02 -3.89
CA PHE A 75 7.42 -4.25 -4.43
C PHE A 75 8.43 -4.94 -5.34
N SER A 76 8.29 -6.26 -5.43
CA SER A 76 9.07 -7.15 -6.29
C SER A 76 8.15 -8.26 -6.82
N PRO A 77 8.60 -9.12 -7.75
CA PRO A 77 7.85 -10.32 -8.12
C PRO A 77 7.48 -11.21 -6.92
N MET A 78 8.26 -11.15 -5.83
CA MET A 78 8.06 -11.96 -4.61
C MET A 78 7.14 -11.30 -3.57
N GLY A 79 6.52 -10.15 -3.87
CA GLY A 79 5.54 -9.49 -2.99
C GLY A 79 5.94 -8.09 -2.55
N PHE A 80 5.33 -7.64 -1.45
CA PHE A 80 5.44 -6.27 -0.94
C PHE A 80 6.33 -6.18 0.31
N SER A 81 6.93 -5.02 0.52
CA SER A 81 7.69 -4.73 1.74
C SER A 81 7.54 -3.27 2.16
N LEU A 82 7.46 -3.05 3.47
CA LEU A 82 7.49 -1.70 4.05
C LEU A 82 8.89 -1.10 3.92
N THR A 83 8.97 0.14 3.46
CA THR A 83 10.22 0.92 3.49
C THR A 83 10.56 1.32 4.94
N PRO A 84 11.81 1.74 5.22
CA PRO A 84 12.16 2.30 6.53
C PRO A 84 11.28 3.49 6.93
N LYS A 85 10.86 4.32 5.97
CA LYS A 85 9.93 5.44 6.18
C LYS A 85 8.58 4.96 6.70
N ALA A 86 7.99 3.96 6.04
CA ALA A 86 6.72 3.39 6.48
C ALA A 86 6.82 2.69 7.84
N ARG A 87 7.90 1.96 8.10
CA ARG A 87 8.12 1.30 9.40
C ARG A 87 8.16 2.32 10.54
N ARG A 88 8.90 3.42 10.39
CA ARG A 88 8.93 4.50 11.38
C ARG A 88 7.56 5.14 11.60
N LEU A 89 6.83 5.41 10.51
CA LEU A 89 5.46 5.91 10.59
C LEU A 89 4.58 4.95 11.41
N LEU A 90 4.54 3.68 11.05
CA LEU A 90 3.68 2.67 11.67
C LEU A 90 4.05 2.43 13.14
N LEU A 91 5.34 2.38 13.49
CA LEU A 91 5.79 2.30 14.88
C LEU A 91 5.32 3.52 15.70
N GLY A 92 5.37 4.71 15.11
CA GLY A 92 4.85 5.93 15.74
C GLY A 92 3.33 5.97 15.87
N LEU A 93 2.58 5.23 15.05
CA LEU A 93 1.14 5.05 15.21
C LEU A 93 0.83 4.02 16.29
N GLU A 94 1.57 2.90 16.32
CA GLU A 94 1.42 1.83 17.30
C GLU A 94 1.68 2.31 18.73
N SER A 95 2.68 3.17 18.92
CA SER A 95 2.97 3.78 20.23
C SER A 95 1.84 4.71 20.71
N LYS A 96 1.06 5.28 19.79
CA LYS A 96 -0.10 6.13 20.11
C LYS A 96 -1.39 5.32 20.30
N SER A 97 -1.56 4.23 19.56
CA SER A 97 -2.70 3.34 19.71
C SER A 97 -2.43 1.95 19.13
N ARG A 98 -2.86 0.91 19.85
CA ARG A 98 -2.92 -0.47 19.34
C ARG A 98 -4.18 -0.78 18.54
N SER A 99 -5.13 0.15 18.44
CA SER A 99 -6.40 -0.07 17.71
C SER A 99 -6.20 0.15 16.21
N PRO A 100 -6.45 -0.85 15.34
CA PRO A 100 -6.33 -0.70 13.89
C PRO A 100 -7.21 0.41 13.32
N LEU A 101 -8.42 0.59 13.86
CA LEU A 101 -9.34 1.65 13.45
C LEU A 101 -8.79 3.05 13.77
N LYS A 102 -8.17 3.23 14.95
CA LYS A 102 -7.52 4.51 15.30
C LYS A 102 -6.29 4.75 14.41
N GLN A 103 -5.46 3.73 14.20
CA GLN A 103 -4.31 3.83 13.30
C GLN A 103 -4.73 4.17 11.86
N TRP A 104 -5.86 3.62 11.39
CA TRP A 104 -6.43 3.94 10.08
C TRP A 104 -6.78 5.42 9.97
N LYS A 105 -7.56 5.96 10.92
CA LYS A 105 -7.93 7.38 10.91
C LYS A 105 -6.72 8.31 10.91
N MET A 106 -5.71 7.98 11.72
CA MET A 106 -4.45 8.74 11.74
C MET A 106 -3.71 8.70 10.40
N LEU A 107 -3.79 7.58 9.67
CA LEU A 107 -3.24 7.47 8.32
C LEU A 107 -4.05 8.29 7.30
N GLU A 108 -5.38 8.32 7.40
CA GLU A 108 -6.22 9.18 6.55
C GLU A 108 -5.82 10.66 6.66
N GLU A 109 -5.52 11.11 7.88
CA GLU A 109 -5.06 12.47 8.14
C GLU A 109 -3.62 12.70 7.66
N TYR A 110 -2.74 11.71 7.83
CA TYR A 110 -1.31 11.86 7.54
C TYR A 110 -0.97 11.74 6.05
N LEU A 111 -1.55 10.77 5.33
CA LEU A 111 -1.17 10.46 3.95
C LEU A 111 -1.24 11.67 3.00
N PRO A 112 -2.27 12.54 3.02
CA PRO A 112 -2.35 13.70 2.14
C PRO A 112 -1.17 14.69 2.25
N SER A 113 -0.44 14.68 3.37
CA SER A 113 0.75 15.52 3.57
C SER A 113 1.99 15.00 2.84
N LEU A 114 1.96 13.77 2.34
CA LEU A 114 3.13 13.12 1.75
C LEU A 114 3.42 13.63 0.35
N LYS A 115 4.68 14.03 0.16
CA LYS A 115 5.25 14.31 -1.15
C LYS A 115 5.63 13.00 -1.86
N PRO A 116 5.44 12.90 -3.18
CA PRO A 116 5.93 11.75 -3.93
C PRO A 116 7.45 11.71 -3.92
N LEU A 117 8.00 10.53 -4.18
CA LEU A 117 9.40 10.37 -4.55
C LEU A 117 9.65 11.09 -5.88
N THR A 118 10.82 11.72 -5.98
CA THR A 118 11.30 12.37 -7.21
C THR A 118 11.58 11.33 -8.30
N ARG A 119 11.96 10.11 -7.93
CA ARG A 119 12.26 9.04 -8.89
C ARG A 119 10.98 8.42 -9.46
N ARG A 120 10.96 8.24 -10.79
CA ARG A 120 9.92 7.45 -11.46
C ARG A 120 10.00 5.99 -11.05
N LEU A 121 8.90 5.43 -10.55
CA LEU A 121 8.77 4.01 -10.24
C LEU A 121 8.06 3.30 -11.39
N ALA A 122 8.38 2.01 -11.57
CA ALA A 122 7.56 1.13 -12.37
C ALA A 122 6.14 1.07 -11.79
N ARG A 123 5.14 0.82 -12.64
CA ARG A 123 3.78 0.55 -12.16
C ARG A 123 3.66 -0.94 -11.88
N TRP A 124 3.28 -1.27 -10.65
CA TRP A 124 2.91 -2.63 -10.31
C TRP A 124 1.52 -2.95 -10.86
N ARG A 125 1.33 -4.18 -11.35
CA ARG A 125 0.06 -4.64 -11.92
C ARG A 125 -0.33 -5.97 -11.30
N LEU A 126 -1.59 -6.10 -10.93
CA LEU A 126 -2.14 -7.33 -10.39
C LEU A 126 -2.98 -8.05 -11.44
N SER A 127 -2.52 -9.23 -11.88
CA SER A 127 -3.28 -10.11 -12.76
C SER A 127 -4.67 -10.40 -12.17
N SER A 128 -5.72 -10.21 -12.96
CA SER A 128 -7.09 -10.52 -12.57
C SER A 128 -7.29 -12.00 -12.29
N VAL A 129 -6.63 -12.87 -13.07
CA VAL A 129 -6.65 -14.32 -12.86
C VAL A 129 -6.01 -14.67 -11.53
N TYR A 130 -4.81 -14.16 -11.26
CA TYR A 130 -4.09 -14.43 -10.02
C TYR A 130 -4.85 -13.91 -8.78
N TYR A 131 -5.44 -12.71 -8.87
CA TYR A 131 -6.28 -12.17 -7.81
C TYR A 131 -7.48 -13.09 -7.53
N ARG A 132 -8.24 -13.49 -8.55
CA ARG A 132 -9.42 -14.37 -8.39
C ARG A 132 -9.03 -15.72 -7.79
N GLN A 133 -7.94 -16.33 -8.27
CA GLN A 133 -7.41 -17.58 -7.73
C GLN A 133 -7.08 -17.45 -6.24
N THR A 134 -6.36 -16.37 -5.88
CA THR A 134 -5.97 -16.12 -4.48
C THR A 134 -7.18 -15.90 -3.57
N VAL A 135 -8.19 -15.15 -4.02
CA VAL A 135 -9.44 -14.96 -3.27
C VAL A 135 -10.19 -16.29 -3.11
N ALA A 136 -10.28 -17.10 -4.16
CA ALA A 136 -10.93 -18.41 -4.07
C ALA A 136 -10.20 -19.36 -3.11
N GLU A 137 -8.87 -19.38 -3.11
CA GLU A 137 -8.06 -20.12 -2.13
C GLU A 137 -8.26 -19.63 -0.69
N TYR A 138 -8.33 -18.31 -0.51
CA TYR A 138 -8.64 -17.71 0.78
C TYR A 138 -10.01 -18.16 1.30
N MET A 139 -11.06 -18.03 0.48
CA MET A 139 -12.43 -18.40 0.86
C MET A 139 -12.56 -19.88 1.20
N ARG A 140 -11.93 -20.77 0.43
CA ARG A 140 -11.91 -22.22 0.74
C ARG A 140 -11.28 -22.53 2.09
N SER A 141 -10.22 -21.82 2.45
CA SER A 141 -9.53 -21.98 3.73
C SER A 141 -10.35 -21.47 4.93
N PHE A 142 -11.29 -20.56 4.71
CA PHE A 142 -12.16 -20.00 5.74
C PHE A 142 -13.43 -20.85 5.95
N GLY A 143 -13.98 -21.45 4.88
CA GLY A 143 -15.16 -22.32 4.97
C GLY A 143 -14.93 -23.68 5.65
N THR A 144 -13.68 -24.03 5.98
CA THR A 144 -13.31 -25.29 6.65
C THR A 144 -13.07 -25.15 8.16
N ARG A 145 -13.30 -23.96 8.73
CA ARG A 145 -13.13 -23.66 10.17
C ARG A 145 -14.45 -23.32 10.88
N GLN A 146 -15.55 -24.00 10.53
CA GLN A 146 -16.77 -23.99 11.32
C GLN A 146 -17.01 -25.37 11.91
#